data_AF-A0A0A6P519-F1
#
_entry.id   AF-A0A0A6P519-F1
#
_cell.length_a   1.000
_cell.length_b   1.000
_cell.length_c   1.000
_cell.angle_alpha   90.00
_cell.angle_beta   90.00
_cell.angle_gamma   90.00
#
_symmetry.space_group_name_H-M   'P 1'
#
loop_
_entity.id
_entity.type
_entity.pdbx_description
1 polymer ?
#
loop_
_entity_poly.entity_id
_entity_poly.type
_entity_poly.pdbx_seq_one_letter_code
_entity_poly.pdbx_strand_id
1 'polypeptide(L)'
;MRQPHYQLILLTPTEKIALSHYGTMSREKQDIMADQINIFLNDPHESLLVIERDNRWLSYLIGGFFIIVGLLAQLSQIITVTFDKAVDSLKIERQGLLGNEVVEHPLDEIVEVKLNTSSYFNSKTILYQVVLVLSSGENILLTSNSSLGKARKQKIVDEMTNFLSET
;
A
#
# COMPACT_ATOMS: atom_id res chain seq x y z
N MET A 1 -11.88 -25.47 -4.02
CA MET A 1 -13.30 -25.81 -3.86
C MET A 1 -14.09 -24.51 -3.81
N ARG A 2 -15.13 -24.32 -4.65
CA ARG A 2 -16.00 -23.14 -4.61
C ARG A 2 -16.90 -23.24 -3.39
N GLN A 3 -16.91 -22.22 -2.54
CA GLN A 3 -17.83 -22.18 -1.39
C GLN A 3 -19.26 -21.87 -1.86
N PRO A 4 -20.28 -22.54 -1.31
CA PRO A 4 -21.67 -22.33 -1.71
C PRO A 4 -22.19 -20.97 -1.22
N HIS A 5 -22.99 -20.31 -2.06
CA HIS A 5 -23.73 -19.10 -1.71
C HIS A 5 -25.21 -19.42 -1.53
N TYR A 6 -25.78 -18.93 -0.44
CA TYR A 6 -27.17 -19.15 -0.04
C TYR A 6 -27.98 -17.87 -0.25
N GLN A 7 -29.11 -18.01 -0.92
CA GLN A 7 -30.01 -16.92 -1.24
C GLN A 7 -31.39 -17.22 -0.67
N LEU A 8 -32.01 -16.19 -0.09
CA LEU A 8 -33.36 -16.26 0.41
C LEU A 8 -34.32 -15.93 -0.73
N ILE A 9 -35.24 -16.85 -1.02
CA ILE A 9 -36.21 -16.73 -2.11
C ILE A 9 -37.60 -16.87 -1.51
N LEU A 10 -38.43 -15.84 -1.70
CA LEU A 10 -39.84 -15.91 -1.39
C LEU A 10 -40.57 -16.61 -2.53
N LEU A 11 -41.31 -17.66 -2.20
CA LEU A 11 -42.17 -18.38 -3.14
C LEU A 11 -43.58 -17.82 -3.04
N THR A 12 -44.06 -17.22 -4.12
CA THR A 12 -45.46 -16.80 -4.26
C THR A 12 -46.16 -17.71 -5.27
N PRO A 13 -47.50 -17.72 -5.34
CA PRO A 13 -48.22 -18.52 -6.33
C PRO A 13 -47.86 -18.20 -7.78
N THR A 14 -47.38 -16.98 -8.04
CA THR A 14 -47.13 -16.45 -9.39
C THR A 14 -45.64 -16.31 -9.71
N GLU A 15 -44.79 -16.07 -8.72
CA GLU A 15 -43.38 -15.76 -8.95
C GLU A 15 -42.46 -16.13 -7.77
N LYS A 16 -41.15 -16.15 -8.06
CA LYS A 16 -40.09 -16.31 -7.08
C LYS A 16 -39.36 -14.98 -6.90
N ILE A 17 -39.39 -14.42 -5.70
CA ILE A 17 -38.80 -13.11 -5.40
C ILE A 17 -37.53 -13.33 -4.58
N ALA A 18 -36.38 -12.95 -5.14
CA ALA A 18 -35.13 -12.98 -4.40
C ALA A 18 -35.06 -11.80 -3.41
N LEU A 19 -34.96 -12.10 -2.11
CA LEU A 19 -34.88 -11.08 -1.06
C LEU A 19 -33.47 -10.52 -0.86
N SER A 20 -32.48 -11.07 -1.58
CA SER A 20 -31.13 -10.53 -1.62
C SER A 20 -30.58 -10.52 -3.04
N HIS A 21 -29.93 -9.42 -3.42
CA HIS A 21 -29.31 -9.26 -4.74
C HIS A 21 -28.11 -10.19 -4.93
N TYR A 22 -27.38 -10.46 -3.85
CA TYR A 22 -26.29 -11.44 -3.81
C TYR A 22 -26.56 -12.50 -2.73
N GLY A 23 -26.15 -13.75 -2.98
CA GLY A 23 -26.18 -14.82 -1.98
C GLY A 23 -25.06 -14.64 -0.94
N THR A 24 -25.30 -15.07 0.29
CA THR A 24 -24.33 -15.02 1.39
C THR A 24 -23.69 -16.39 1.60
N MET A 25 -22.48 -16.42 2.15
CA MET A 25 -21.81 -17.69 2.49
C MET A 25 -22.36 -18.31 3.78
N SER A 26 -23.09 -17.54 4.59
CA SER A 26 -23.67 -17.99 5.85
C SER A 26 -25.07 -18.54 5.62
N ARG A 27 -25.17 -19.88 5.54
CA ARG A 27 -26.46 -20.58 5.51
C ARG A 27 -27.31 -20.26 6.74
N GLU A 28 -26.70 -20.33 7.92
CA GLU A 28 -27.36 -20.10 9.21
C GLU A 28 -28.11 -18.76 9.27
N LYS A 29 -27.49 -17.67 8.79
CA LYS A 29 -28.16 -16.35 8.74
C LYS A 29 -29.37 -16.32 7.79
N GLN A 30 -29.34 -17.12 6.73
CA GLN A 30 -30.49 -17.22 5.81
C GLN A 30 -31.58 -18.10 6.39
N ASP A 31 -31.22 -19.20 7.05
CA ASP A 31 -32.17 -20.11 7.70
C ASP A 31 -32.92 -19.35 8.83
N ILE A 32 -32.22 -18.58 9.67
CA ILE A 32 -32.85 -17.72 10.70
C ILE A 32 -33.84 -16.72 10.09
N MET A 33 -33.49 -16.07 8.97
CA MET A 33 -34.41 -15.15 8.30
C MET A 33 -35.61 -15.88 7.68
N ALA A 34 -35.40 -17.06 7.09
CA ALA A 34 -36.49 -17.86 6.54
C ALA A 34 -37.48 -18.24 7.64
N ASP A 35 -36.98 -18.65 8.80
CA ASP A 35 -37.80 -19.01 9.96
C ASP A 35 -38.60 -17.80 10.47
N GLN A 36 -37.97 -16.63 10.60
CA GLN A 36 -38.68 -15.39 10.99
C GLN A 36 -39.81 -15.03 10.02
N ILE A 37 -39.57 -15.13 8.71
CA ILE A 37 -40.59 -14.86 7.70
C ILE A 37 -41.70 -15.91 7.77
N ASN A 38 -41.36 -17.19 7.92
CA ASN A 38 -42.35 -18.26 8.02
C ASN A 38 -43.20 -18.14 9.28
N ILE A 39 -42.63 -17.73 10.41
CA ILE A 39 -43.38 -17.45 11.64
C ILE A 39 -44.37 -16.31 11.40
N PHE A 40 -43.91 -15.18 10.85
CA PHE A 40 -44.75 -14.04 10.51
C PHE A 40 -45.91 -14.41 9.55
N LEU A 41 -45.65 -15.20 8.52
CA LEU A 41 -46.68 -15.64 7.58
C LEU A 41 -47.76 -16.55 8.18
N ASN A 42 -47.43 -17.24 9.29
CA ASN A 42 -48.35 -18.17 9.96
C ASN A 42 -49.04 -17.55 11.19
N ASP A 43 -48.66 -16.34 11.62
CA ASP A 43 -49.30 -15.63 12.72
C ASP A 43 -50.27 -14.54 12.20
N PRO A 44 -51.60 -14.72 12.34
CA PRO A 44 -52.58 -13.75 11.88
C PRO A 44 -52.64 -12.46 12.73
N HIS A 45 -51.92 -12.40 13.85
CA HIS A 45 -51.91 -11.24 14.75
C HIS A 45 -50.75 -10.26 14.48
N GLU A 46 -49.72 -10.68 13.75
CA GLU A 46 -48.63 -9.80 13.35
C GLU A 46 -48.95 -9.12 12.01
N SER A 47 -48.97 -7.78 12.00
CA SER A 47 -49.31 -6.99 10.80
C SER A 47 -48.08 -6.42 10.07
N LEU A 48 -46.90 -6.49 10.68
CA LEU A 48 -45.69 -5.88 10.14
C LEU A 48 -44.41 -6.64 10.56
N LEU A 49 -43.63 -7.07 9.57
CA LEU A 49 -42.26 -7.56 9.76
C LEU A 49 -41.29 -6.63 9.02
N VAL A 50 -40.30 -6.07 9.73
CA VAL A 50 -39.24 -5.23 9.16
C VAL A 50 -37.91 -5.95 9.30
N ILE A 51 -37.28 -6.27 8.16
CA ILE A 51 -35.94 -6.86 8.11
C ILE A 51 -34.98 -5.82 7.52
N GLU A 52 -34.11 -5.28 8.35
CA GLU A 52 -33.09 -4.31 7.92
C GLU A 52 -31.74 -5.01 7.69
N ARG A 53 -31.11 -4.71 6.54
CA ARG A 53 -29.76 -5.18 6.21
C ARG A 53 -28.86 -3.99 5.89
N ASP A 54 -28.11 -3.53 6.89
CA ASP A 54 -27.06 -2.54 6.67
C ASP A 54 -25.70 -3.22 6.48
N ASN A 55 -25.23 -3.23 5.23
CA ASN A 55 -23.88 -3.69 4.88
C ASN A 55 -22.92 -2.52 4.59
N ARG A 56 -23.34 -1.26 4.81
CA ARG A 56 -22.54 -0.06 4.49
C ARG A 56 -21.25 -0.01 5.32
N TRP A 57 -21.23 -0.63 6.50
CA TRP A 57 -20.05 -0.73 7.35
C TRP A 57 -18.82 -1.30 6.62
N LEU A 58 -19.03 -2.31 5.75
CA LEU A 58 -17.95 -2.90 4.96
C LEU A 58 -17.43 -1.91 3.91
N SER A 59 -18.32 -1.14 3.28
CA SER A 59 -17.94 -0.09 2.35
C SER A 59 -17.14 1.01 3.03
N TYR A 60 -17.49 1.39 4.27
CA TYR A 60 -16.70 2.36 5.04
C TYR A 60 -15.31 1.82 5.42
N LEU A 61 -15.19 0.54 5.77
CA LEU A 61 -13.89 -0.08 6.03
C LEU A 61 -13.01 -0.13 4.78
N ILE A 62 -13.57 -0.54 3.64
CA ILE A 62 -12.85 -0.60 2.37
C ILE A 62 -12.44 0.82 1.95
N GLY A 63 -13.38 1.77 1.99
CA GLY A 63 -13.12 3.17 1.65
C GLY A 63 -12.05 3.79 2.56
N GLY A 64 -12.16 3.59 3.87
CA GLY A 64 -11.18 4.05 4.85
C GLY A 64 -9.79 3.46 4.61
N PHE A 65 -9.72 2.16 4.31
CA PHE A 65 -8.45 1.51 3.96
C PHE A 65 -7.80 2.16 2.72
N PHE A 66 -8.56 2.42 1.66
CA PHE A 66 -8.03 3.08 0.47
C PHE A 66 -7.59 4.52 0.72
N ILE A 67 -8.29 5.26 1.58
CA ILE A 67 -7.87 6.60 2.00
C ILE A 67 -6.53 6.53 2.73
N ILE A 68 -6.37 5.61 3.68
CA ILE A 68 -5.11 5.44 4.42
C ILE A 68 -3.98 5.07 3.46
N VAL A 69 -4.19 4.11 2.56
CA VAL A 69 -3.19 3.72 1.57
C VAL A 69 -2.84 4.90 0.65
N GLY A 70 -3.83 5.66 0.21
CA GLY A 70 -3.62 6.86 -0.59
C GLY A 70 -2.78 7.91 0.13
N LEU A 71 -3.08 8.19 1.40
CA LEU A 71 -2.28 9.10 2.25
C LEU A 71 -0.85 8.58 2.45
N LEU A 72 -0.65 7.27 2.61
CA LEU A 72 0.70 6.70 2.74
C LEU A 72 1.48 6.76 1.43
N ALA A 73 0.82 6.64 0.27
CA ALA A 73 1.47 6.81 -1.03
C ALA A 73 2.00 8.24 -1.24
N GLN A 74 1.42 9.23 -0.56
CA GLN A 74 1.88 10.62 -0.60
C GLN A 74 3.27 10.83 0.01
N LEU A 75 3.77 9.85 0.79
CA LEU A 75 5.11 9.89 1.36
C LEU A 75 6.20 9.43 0.38
N SER A 76 5.84 9.11 -0.87
CA SER A 76 6.85 8.80 -1.89
C SER A 76 7.54 10.07 -2.38
N GLN A 77 8.85 10.10 -2.22
CA GLN A 77 9.70 11.21 -2.65
C GLN A 77 10.51 10.79 -3.88
N ILE A 78 10.55 11.66 -4.89
CA ILE A 78 11.46 11.52 -6.02
C ILE A 78 12.79 12.15 -5.61
N ILE A 79 13.88 11.40 -5.75
CA ILE A 79 15.24 11.88 -5.50
C ILE A 79 15.96 11.94 -6.84
N THR A 80 16.38 13.13 -7.24
CA THR A 80 17.22 13.36 -8.42
C THR A 80 18.60 13.77 -7.94
N VAL A 81 19.63 13.07 -8.42
CA VAL A 81 21.02 13.33 -8.06
C VAL A 81 21.76 13.70 -9.33
N THR A 82 22.36 14.88 -9.36
CA THR A 82 23.09 15.40 -10.52
C THR A 82 24.53 15.63 -10.13
N PHE A 83 25.45 15.00 -10.88
CA PHE A 83 26.87 15.20 -10.74
C PHE A 83 27.35 16.07 -11.91
N ASP A 84 27.94 17.22 -11.62
CA ASP A 84 28.47 18.15 -12.62
C ASP A 84 29.96 18.40 -12.38
N LYS A 85 30.81 17.70 -13.14
CA LYS A 85 32.27 17.85 -13.08
C LYS A 85 32.75 19.21 -13.60
N ALA A 86 31.97 19.91 -14.43
CA ALA A 86 32.41 21.16 -15.02
C ALA A 86 32.45 22.31 -14.00
N VAL A 87 31.56 22.25 -13.00
CA VAL A 87 31.46 23.24 -11.91
C VAL A 87 31.72 22.64 -10.53
N ASP A 88 32.27 21.42 -10.48
CA ASP A 88 32.61 20.70 -9.25
C ASP A 88 31.43 20.58 -8.26
N SER A 89 30.24 20.21 -8.76
CA SER A 89 29.01 20.22 -7.95
C SER A 89 28.25 18.90 -7.98
N LEU A 90 27.80 18.48 -6.80
CA LEU A 90 26.76 17.50 -6.54
C LEU A 90 25.48 18.24 -6.15
N LYS A 91 24.42 18.05 -6.92
CA LYS A 91 23.08 18.56 -6.59
C LYS A 91 22.13 17.42 -6.27
N ILE A 92 21.47 17.52 -5.12
CA ILE A 92 20.47 16.56 -4.66
C ILE A 92 19.13 17.28 -4.57
N GLU A 93 18.20 16.89 -5.44
CA GLU A 93 16.84 17.40 -5.45
C GLU A 93 15.87 16.35 -4.93
N ARG A 94 14.99 16.79 -4.05
CA ARG A 94 14.13 15.96 -3.23
C ARG A 94 12.71 16.47 -3.38
N GLN A 95 11.95 15.88 -4.29
CA GLN A 95 10.60 16.33 -4.64
C GLN A 95 9.56 15.44 -3.97
N GLY A 96 8.76 16.02 -3.08
CA GLY A 96 7.64 15.37 -2.43
C GLY A 96 6.40 16.26 -2.45
N LEU A 97 5.26 15.74 -1.98
CA LEU A 97 4.01 16.51 -1.98
C LEU A 97 4.00 17.66 -0.97
N LEU A 98 4.87 17.63 0.05
CA LEU A 98 4.99 18.69 1.06
C LEU A 98 5.97 19.79 0.65
N GLY A 99 6.67 19.64 -0.48
CA GLY A 99 7.64 20.61 -0.97
C GLY A 99 8.83 19.98 -1.65
N ASN A 100 9.70 20.85 -2.15
CA ASN A 100 10.95 20.50 -2.78
C ASN A 100 12.10 20.95 -1.89
N GLU A 101 13.07 20.08 -1.70
CA GLU A 101 14.33 20.37 -1.05
C GLU A 101 15.45 20.23 -2.08
N VAL A 102 16.39 21.18 -2.06
CA VAL A 102 17.58 21.16 -2.92
C VAL A 102 18.79 21.40 -2.02
N VAL A 103 19.75 20.50 -2.08
CA VAL A 103 21.02 20.60 -1.36
C VAL A 103 22.15 20.44 -2.36
N GLU A 104 23.18 21.26 -2.21
CA GLU A 104 24.37 21.25 -3.07
C GLU A 104 25.62 20.99 -2.22
N HIS A 105 26.50 20.14 -2.74
CA HIS A 105 27.81 19.84 -2.17
C HIS A 105 28.88 19.90 -3.27
N PRO A 106 30.13 20.24 -2.95
CA PRO A 106 31.26 20.01 -3.84
C PRO A 106 31.41 18.53 -4.20
N LEU A 107 31.92 18.19 -5.40
CA LEU A 107 32.20 16.79 -5.74
C LEU A 107 33.43 16.26 -5.01
N ASP A 108 34.41 17.10 -4.71
CA ASP A 108 35.62 16.74 -3.98
C ASP A 108 35.36 16.34 -2.51
N GLU A 109 34.21 16.73 -1.95
CA GLU A 109 33.74 16.27 -0.65
C GLU A 109 33.30 14.80 -0.68
N ILE A 110 33.04 14.20 -1.85
CA ILE A 110 32.58 12.81 -1.94
C ILE A 110 33.77 11.87 -1.78
N VAL A 111 33.77 11.10 -0.70
CA VAL A 111 34.82 10.10 -0.41
C VAL A 111 34.48 8.74 -1.01
N GLU A 112 33.22 8.33 -0.93
CA GLU A 112 32.80 6.98 -1.31
C GLU A 112 31.33 6.94 -1.71
N VAL A 113 31.01 6.13 -2.71
CA VAL A 113 29.64 5.66 -2.97
C VAL A 113 29.56 4.20 -2.54
N LYS A 114 28.62 3.86 -1.65
CA LYS A 114 28.48 2.48 -1.16
C LYS A 114 27.06 2.01 -0.98
N LEU A 115 26.93 0.70 -0.85
CA LEU A 115 25.68 0.05 -0.48
C LEU A 115 25.62 -0.12 1.03
N ASN A 116 24.65 0.53 1.68
CA ASN A 116 24.34 0.28 3.07
C ASN A 116 23.35 -0.89 3.19
N THR A 117 23.53 -1.73 4.22
CA THR A 117 22.68 -2.88 4.50
C THR A 117 22.02 -2.72 5.86
N SER A 118 20.70 -2.78 5.88
CA SER A 118 19.92 -2.82 7.12
C SER A 118 19.14 -4.12 7.20
N SER A 119 19.21 -4.81 8.34
CA SER A 119 18.29 -5.90 8.67
C SER A 119 17.24 -5.39 9.66
N TYR A 120 16.00 -5.82 9.50
CA TYR A 120 14.98 -5.58 10.51
C TYR A 120 15.19 -6.58 11.66
N PHE A 121 14.97 -6.15 12.91
CA PHE A 121 15.14 -7.02 14.08
C PHE A 121 14.30 -8.31 13.90
N ASN A 122 14.93 -9.48 14.06
CA ASN A 122 14.34 -10.81 13.82
C ASN A 122 13.92 -11.17 12.38
N SER A 123 14.33 -10.40 11.36
CA SER A 123 14.06 -10.72 9.95
C SER A 123 15.31 -11.25 9.24
N LYS A 124 15.14 -12.31 8.44
CA LYS A 124 16.16 -12.74 7.45
C LYS A 124 16.22 -11.82 6.23
N THR A 125 15.34 -10.82 6.16
CA THR A 125 15.25 -9.90 5.02
C THR A 125 16.29 -8.80 5.18
N ILE A 126 17.24 -8.77 4.25
CA ILE A 126 18.24 -7.70 4.15
C ILE A 126 17.72 -6.67 3.17
N LEU A 127 17.68 -5.41 3.61
CA LEU A 127 17.32 -4.28 2.78
C LEU A 127 18.57 -3.46 2.47
N TYR A 128 18.59 -2.89 1.26
CA TYR A 128 19.74 -2.23 0.69
C TYR A 128 19.43 -0.77 0.36
N GLN A 129 20.38 0.12 0.58
CA GLN A 129 20.31 1.55 0.25
C GLN A 129 21.61 2.01 -0.40
N VAL A 130 21.52 2.96 -1.34
CA VAL A 130 22.69 3.63 -1.91
C VAL A 130 23.01 4.86 -1.07
N VAL A 131 24.28 4.99 -0.68
CA VAL A 131 24.76 6.04 0.23
C VAL A 131 25.98 6.73 -0.38
N LEU A 132 25.97 8.06 -0.35
CA LEU A 132 27.15 8.89 -0.55
C LEU A 132 27.77 9.21 0.80
N VAL A 133 29.08 9.02 0.92
CA VAL A 133 29.86 9.35 2.11
C VAL A 133 30.63 10.61 1.81
N LEU A 134 30.39 11.66 2.59
CA LEU A 134 31.15 12.90 2.50
C LEU A 134 32.40 12.87 3.38
N SER A 135 33.36 13.73 3.07
CA SER A 135 34.61 13.92 3.82
C SER A 135 34.36 14.45 5.24
N SER A 136 33.22 15.11 5.46
CA SER A 136 32.69 15.49 6.78
C SER A 136 32.30 14.30 7.66
N GLY A 137 32.20 13.09 7.09
CA GLY A 137 31.64 11.90 7.73
C GLY A 137 30.12 11.78 7.62
N GLU A 138 29.45 12.74 6.98
CA GLU A 138 28.03 12.68 6.70
C GLU A 138 27.70 11.59 5.66
N ASN A 139 26.61 10.86 5.89
CA ASN A 139 26.11 9.84 4.98
C ASN A 139 24.80 10.31 4.34
N ILE A 140 24.83 10.63 3.05
CA ILE A 140 23.64 11.05 2.31
C ILE A 140 22.95 9.84 1.68
N LEU A 141 21.72 9.60 2.09
CA LEU A 141 20.88 8.53 1.54
C LEU A 141 20.28 8.95 0.21
N LEU A 142 20.61 8.21 -0.86
CA LEU A 142 20.11 8.46 -2.22
C LEU A 142 18.83 7.68 -2.55
N THR A 143 18.39 6.82 -1.64
CA THR A 143 17.13 6.07 -1.78
C THR A 143 16.25 6.35 -0.58
N SER A 144 14.99 6.72 -0.82
CA SER A 144 14.03 7.11 0.21
C SER A 144 13.73 6.01 1.22
N ASN A 145 13.87 4.72 0.84
CA ASN A 145 13.68 3.59 1.74
C ASN A 145 14.67 2.45 1.43
N SER A 146 15.04 1.69 2.48
CA SER A 146 15.75 0.42 2.28
C SER A 146 14.82 -0.54 1.56
N SER A 147 15.25 -1.08 0.43
CA SER A 147 14.44 -2.00 -0.35
C SER A 147 15.20 -3.24 -0.73
N LEU A 148 14.45 -4.27 -1.12
CA LEU A 148 15.00 -5.43 -1.82
C LEU A 148 15.66 -5.01 -3.14
N GLY A 149 16.53 -5.89 -3.66
CA GLY A 149 17.18 -5.71 -4.97
C GLY A 149 18.62 -5.25 -4.90
N LYS A 150 19.49 -6.03 -4.23
CA LYS A 150 20.94 -5.78 -4.13
C LYS A 150 21.58 -5.49 -5.49
N ALA A 151 21.34 -6.35 -6.49
CA ALA A 151 22.01 -6.28 -7.78
C ALA A 151 21.76 -4.93 -8.50
N ARG A 152 20.52 -4.44 -8.51
CA ARG A 152 20.17 -3.16 -9.14
C ARG A 152 20.87 -1.98 -8.44
N LYS A 153 20.87 -1.97 -7.10
CA LYS A 153 21.51 -0.89 -6.33
C LYS A 153 23.02 -0.95 -6.40
N GLN A 154 23.60 -2.14 -6.43
CA GLN A 154 25.03 -2.33 -6.66
C GLN A 154 25.42 -1.77 -8.03
N LYS A 155 24.64 -2.05 -9.09
CA LYS A 155 24.89 -1.48 -10.41
C LYS A 155 24.91 0.06 -10.39
N ILE A 156 24.01 0.69 -9.64
CA ILE A 156 24.00 2.15 -9.45
C ILE A 156 25.27 2.63 -8.75
N VAL A 157 25.69 1.95 -7.67
CA VAL A 157 26.95 2.25 -6.98
C VAL A 157 28.13 2.15 -7.93
N ASP A 158 28.20 1.08 -8.74
CA ASP A 158 29.29 0.86 -9.69
C ASP A 158 29.31 1.94 -10.78
N GLU A 159 28.14 2.28 -11.36
CA GLU A 159 28.01 3.34 -12.36
C GLU A 159 28.45 4.72 -11.82
N MET A 160 28.03 5.06 -10.60
CA MET A 160 28.41 6.32 -9.95
C MET A 160 29.91 6.35 -9.62
N THR A 161 30.45 5.25 -9.09
CA THR A 161 31.87 5.15 -8.73
C THR A 161 32.75 5.28 -9.96
N ASN A 162 32.40 4.60 -11.05
CA ASN A 162 33.11 4.70 -12.32
C ASN A 162 33.09 6.14 -12.83
N PHE A 163 31.91 6.77 -12.87
CA PHE A 163 31.77 8.17 -13.31
C PHE A 163 32.66 9.11 -12.48
N LEU A 164 32.71 8.95 -11.15
CA LEU A 164 33.55 9.78 -10.27
C LEU A 164 35.05 9.50 -10.45
N SER A 165 35.43 8.28 -10.84
CA SER A 165 36.84 7.90 -11.05
C SER A 165 37.42 8.25 -12.42
N GLU A 166 36.58 8.50 -13.44
CA GLU A 166 36.98 8.89 -14.80
C GLU A 166 37.45 10.36 -14.88
N THR A 167 38.39 10.75 -14.01
CA THR A 167 38.95 12.11 -13.93
C THR A 167 40.10 12.30 -14.90
#